data_AF-A0A2V7DJN3-F1
#
_entry.id   AF-A0A2V7DJN3-F1
#
_cell.length_a   1.000
_cell.length_b   1.000
_cell.length_c   1.000
_cell.angle_alpha   90.00
_cell.angle_beta   90.00
_cell.angle_gamma   90.00
#
_symmetry.space_group_name_H-M   'P 1'
#
loop_
_entity.id
_entity.type
_entity.pdbx_description
1 polymer ?
#
loop_
_entity_poly.entity_id
_entity_poly.type
_entity_poly.pdbx_seq_one_letter_code
_entity_poly.pdbx_strand_id
1 'polypeptide(L)'
;MSGIVWADVAKYPVSGETIRTLRYMQDIESHTIVYLRSLLATRAIDDPDVARFLACWVYEESFHGLALERFLAAAGHRLGLRPTPRGHESPAQWLQARATALLSRAWPDFCAVHMAWGAINELTTLTGYRRLAALAGHPVLSELLERITRDESRHFFFYYRQAELRLRRPAVARVARLLVDRFWAPVGSGVSLLRCAGTRRRP
;
A
#
# COMPACT_ATOMS: atom_id res chain seq x y z
N MET A 1 2.97 10.81 13.11
CA MET A 1 2.95 11.97 12.18
C MET A 1 2.97 13.36 12.86
N SER A 2 2.90 13.48 14.19
CA SER A 2 2.95 14.79 14.89
C SER A 2 4.31 15.49 14.72
N GLY A 3 4.30 16.82 14.66
CA GLY A 3 5.52 17.65 14.64
C GLY A 3 6.12 17.97 13.26
N ILE A 4 5.55 17.49 12.15
CA ILE A 4 5.95 17.95 10.81
C ILE A 4 5.53 19.41 10.61
N VAL A 5 6.48 20.26 10.20
CA VAL A 5 6.24 21.70 9.97
C VAL A 5 5.71 21.90 8.55
N TRP A 6 4.41 21.64 8.35
CA TRP A 6 3.76 21.69 7.03
C TRP A 6 3.83 23.06 6.34
N ALA A 7 3.95 24.15 7.11
CA ALA A 7 4.11 25.50 6.57
C ALA A 7 5.41 25.65 5.76
N ASP A 8 6.42 24.83 6.03
CA ASP A 8 7.72 24.90 5.36
C ASP A 8 7.73 24.24 3.99
N VAL A 9 6.69 23.47 3.64
CA VAL A 9 6.59 22.81 2.33
C VAL A 9 6.66 23.81 1.18
N ALA A 10 5.96 24.95 1.30
CA ALA A 10 5.96 25.97 0.26
C ALA A 10 7.30 26.71 0.11
N LYS A 11 8.23 26.54 1.06
CA LYS A 11 9.55 27.22 1.04
C LYS A 11 10.55 26.54 0.11
N TYR A 12 10.32 25.28 -0.26
CA TYR A 12 11.25 24.49 -1.08
C TYR A 12 10.55 24.03 -2.37
N PRO A 13 11.24 24.07 -3.52
CA PRO A 13 10.66 23.59 -4.76
C PRO A 13 10.45 22.08 -4.72
N VAL A 14 9.35 21.61 -5.29
CA VAL A 14 9.08 20.19 -5.52
C VAL A 14 9.02 19.95 -7.02
N SER A 15 9.81 18.99 -7.53
CA SER A 15 9.80 18.68 -8.95
C SER A 15 8.45 18.09 -9.38
N GLY A 16 8.05 18.34 -10.63
CA GLY A 16 6.84 17.73 -11.18
C GLY A 16 6.89 16.20 -11.22
N GLU A 17 8.09 15.62 -11.31
CA GLU A 17 8.32 14.17 -11.20
C GLU A 17 8.01 13.65 -9.80
N THR A 18 8.55 14.31 -8.77
CA THR A 18 8.26 14.01 -7.37
C THR A 18 6.75 14.07 -7.08
N ILE A 19 6.06 15.10 -7.60
CA ILE A 19 4.61 15.21 -7.44
C ILE A 19 3.87 14.05 -8.12
N ARG A 20 4.26 13.64 -9.33
CA ARG A 20 3.66 12.48 -10.00
C ARG A 20 3.86 11.19 -9.21
N THR A 21 5.08 10.96 -8.71
CA THR A 21 5.39 9.79 -7.88
C THR A 21 4.61 9.81 -6.57
N LEU A 22 4.51 10.94 -5.88
CA LEU A 22 3.74 11.06 -4.65
C LEU A 22 2.24 10.85 -4.86
N ARG A 23 1.70 11.31 -6.00
CA ARG A 23 0.30 11.04 -6.37
C ARG A 23 0.05 9.55 -6.57
N TYR A 24 0.97 8.86 -7.25
CA TYR A 24 0.90 7.42 -7.41
C TYR A 24 0.97 6.71 -6.05
N MET A 25 1.96 7.01 -5.23
CA MET A 25 2.13 6.40 -3.90
C MET A 25 0.91 6.66 -3.02
N GLN A 26 0.41 7.90 -2.96
CA GLN A 26 -0.79 8.22 -2.18
C GLN A 26 -2.02 7.44 -2.66
N ASP A 27 -2.12 7.16 -3.97
CA ASP A 27 -3.19 6.34 -4.50
C ASP A 27 -3.09 4.88 -4.04
N ILE A 28 -1.88 4.31 -4.03
CA ILE A 28 -1.64 2.96 -3.50
C ILE A 28 -2.00 2.88 -2.02
N GLU A 29 -1.46 3.79 -1.20
CA GLU A 29 -1.70 3.89 0.26
C GLU A 29 -3.18 4.00 0.62
N SER A 30 -3.95 4.68 -0.22
CA SER A 30 -5.38 4.83 0.00
C SER A 30 -6.22 3.61 -0.38
N HIS A 31 -5.70 2.77 -1.27
CA HIS A 31 -6.34 1.52 -1.67
C HIS A 31 -6.08 0.38 -0.68
N THR A 32 -5.17 0.58 0.29
CA THR A 32 -4.87 -0.35 1.38
C THR A 32 -6.13 -0.84 2.12
N ILE A 33 -7.15 0.01 2.29
CA ILE A 33 -8.44 -0.35 2.92
C ILE A 33 -9.21 -1.44 2.13
N VAL A 34 -9.12 -1.45 0.80
CA VAL A 34 -9.77 -2.48 -0.05
C VAL A 34 -9.04 -3.82 0.09
N TYR A 35 -7.72 -3.77 0.31
CA TYR A 35 -6.90 -4.95 0.57
C TYR A 35 -7.23 -5.58 1.92
N LEU A 36 -7.41 -4.75 2.96
CA LEU A 36 -7.82 -5.20 4.30
C LEU A 36 -9.14 -5.98 4.27
N ARG A 37 -10.16 -5.51 3.54
CA ARG A 37 -11.45 -6.21 3.47
C ARG A 37 -11.31 -7.63 2.95
N SER A 38 -10.50 -7.81 1.91
CA SER A 38 -10.22 -9.14 1.35
C SER A 38 -9.48 -10.02 2.35
N LEU A 39 -8.61 -9.42 3.17
CA LEU A 39 -7.83 -10.13 4.17
C LEU A 39 -8.65 -10.55 5.39
N LEU A 40 -9.52 -9.68 5.90
CA LEU A 40 -10.44 -9.97 7.00
C LEU A 40 -11.45 -11.08 6.64
N ALA A 41 -11.68 -11.30 5.34
CA ALA A 41 -12.49 -12.40 4.85
C ALA A 41 -11.77 -13.77 4.91
N THR A 42 -10.49 -13.81 5.30
CA THR A 42 -9.68 -15.04 5.34
C THR A 42 -9.44 -15.52 6.78
N ARG A 43 -9.02 -16.79 6.94
CA ARG A 43 -8.64 -17.34 8.27
C ARG A 43 -7.37 -16.74 8.84
N ALA A 44 -6.67 -15.85 8.12
CA ALA A 44 -5.49 -15.18 8.66
C ALA A 44 -5.80 -14.43 9.96
N ILE A 45 -7.05 -13.96 10.14
CA ILE A 45 -7.50 -13.28 11.35
C ILE A 45 -7.72 -14.22 12.55
N ASP A 46 -7.81 -15.54 12.34
CA ASP A 46 -7.93 -16.52 13.43
C ASP A 46 -6.61 -16.63 14.21
N ASP A 47 -5.48 -16.22 13.62
CA ASP A 47 -4.18 -16.15 14.29
C ASP A 47 -4.11 -14.84 15.11
N PRO A 48 -4.01 -14.90 16.45
CA PRO A 48 -4.08 -13.73 17.31
C PRO A 48 -2.92 -12.74 17.08
N ASP A 49 -1.76 -13.22 16.63
CA ASP A 49 -0.62 -12.35 16.36
C ASP A 49 -0.80 -11.61 15.04
N VAL A 50 -1.34 -12.28 14.04
CA VAL A 50 -1.73 -11.65 12.78
C VAL A 50 -2.85 -10.64 13.00
N ALA A 51 -3.86 -10.98 13.80
CA ALA A 51 -4.96 -10.05 14.11
C ALA A 51 -4.48 -8.78 14.81
N ARG A 52 -3.60 -8.92 15.80
CA ARG A 52 -3.01 -7.78 16.50
C ARG A 52 -2.17 -6.92 15.56
N PHE A 53 -1.35 -7.56 14.72
CA PHE A 53 -0.56 -6.86 13.71
C PHE A 53 -1.44 -6.07 12.75
N LEU A 54 -2.49 -6.69 12.19
CA LEU A 54 -3.38 -6.05 11.23
C LEU A 54 -4.10 -4.83 11.82
N ALA A 55 -4.52 -4.89 13.09
CA ALA A 55 -5.13 -3.75 13.76
C ALA A 55 -4.18 -2.54 13.81
N CYS A 56 -2.91 -2.76 14.17
CA CYS A 56 -1.89 -1.71 14.19
C CYS A 56 -1.53 -1.24 12.78
N TRP A 57 -1.33 -2.17 11.85
CA TRP A 57 -0.97 -1.89 10.47
C TRP A 57 -2.01 -0.99 9.79
N VAL A 58 -3.30 -1.33 9.87
CA VAL A 58 -4.38 -0.51 9.28
C VAL A 58 -4.41 0.90 9.85
N TYR A 59 -4.20 1.02 11.16
CA TYR A 59 -4.13 2.32 11.82
C TYR A 59 -2.98 3.14 11.23
N GLU A 60 -1.77 2.59 11.17
CA GLU A 60 -0.57 3.26 10.68
C GLU A 60 -0.65 3.65 9.19
N GLU A 61 -1.05 2.72 8.33
CA GLU A 61 -1.26 2.91 6.88
C GLU A 61 -2.23 4.05 6.57
N SER A 62 -3.33 4.13 7.34
CA SER A 62 -4.32 5.20 7.19
C SER A 62 -3.68 6.58 7.39
N PHE A 63 -2.68 6.71 8.27
CA PHE A 63 -1.96 7.97 8.44
C PHE A 63 -0.94 8.26 7.35
N HIS A 64 -0.38 7.24 6.69
CA HIS A 64 0.54 7.43 5.57
C HIS A 64 -0.18 8.10 4.40
N GLY A 65 -1.32 7.56 3.98
CA GLY A 65 -2.15 8.15 2.92
C GLY A 65 -2.58 9.59 3.23
N LEU A 66 -3.02 9.87 4.46
CA LEU A 66 -3.40 11.22 4.90
C LEU A 66 -2.22 12.19 4.93
N ALA A 67 -1.04 11.73 5.35
CA ALA A 67 0.14 12.58 5.42
C ALA A 67 0.67 12.94 4.02
N LEU A 68 0.64 12.02 3.07
CA LEU A 68 0.97 12.29 1.66
C LEU A 68 -0.02 13.25 1.02
N GLU A 69 -1.33 13.07 1.28
CA GLU A 69 -2.36 14.01 0.81
C GLU A 69 -2.12 15.43 1.37
N ARG A 70 -1.81 15.52 2.68
CA ARG A 70 -1.50 16.80 3.32
C ARG A 70 -0.24 17.45 2.74
N PHE A 71 0.81 16.68 2.45
CA PHE A 71 2.01 17.18 1.78
C PHE A 71 1.66 17.74 0.40
N LEU A 72 0.94 16.96 -0.41
CA LEU A 72 0.51 17.38 -1.75
C LEU A 72 -0.35 18.65 -1.70
N ALA A 73 -1.25 18.77 -0.73
CA ALA A 73 -2.05 19.97 -0.53
C ALA A 73 -1.20 21.19 -0.14
N ALA A 74 -0.21 21.02 0.75
CA ALA A 74 0.71 22.08 1.16
C ALA A 74 1.64 22.53 0.02
N ALA A 75 2.00 21.61 -0.89
CA ALA A 75 2.75 21.90 -2.11
C ALA A 75 1.87 22.50 -3.24
N GLY A 76 0.60 22.83 -2.97
CA GLY A 76 -0.32 23.40 -3.97
C GLY A 76 -0.96 22.40 -4.94
N HIS A 77 -0.70 21.10 -4.76
CA HIS A 77 -1.16 20.01 -5.61
C HIS A 77 -2.30 19.20 -4.98
N ARG A 78 -3.36 19.88 -4.52
CA ARG A 78 -4.53 19.21 -3.93
C ARG A 78 -5.05 18.08 -4.83
N LEU A 79 -5.31 16.94 -4.20
CA LEU A 79 -6.03 15.85 -4.83
C LEU A 79 -7.51 16.26 -4.92
N GLY A 80 -8.18 15.92 -6.03
CA GLY A 80 -9.62 16.12 -6.13
C GLY A 80 -10.35 15.27 -5.10
N LEU A 81 -11.62 15.60 -4.83
CA LEU A 81 -12.49 14.73 -4.03
C LEU A 81 -12.45 13.33 -4.63
N ARG A 82 -11.94 12.35 -3.87
CA ARG A 82 -12.04 10.95 -4.29
C ARG A 82 -13.52 10.64 -4.44
N PRO A 83 -13.94 9.95 -5.51
CA PRO A 83 -15.23 9.31 -5.52
C PRO A 83 -15.27 8.43 -4.28
N THR A 84 -16.08 8.82 -3.29
CA THR A 84 -16.43 7.88 -2.23
C THR A 84 -17.11 6.73 -2.96
N PRO A 85 -16.72 5.47 -2.74
CA PRO A 85 -17.51 4.34 -3.21
C PRO A 85 -18.82 4.34 -2.39
N ARG A 86 -19.72 5.27 -2.70
CA ARG A 86 -21.11 5.25 -2.27
C ARG A 86 -21.81 4.34 -3.25
N GLY A 87 -21.83 3.05 -2.94
CA GLY A 87 -22.51 2.08 -3.77
C GLY A 87 -22.47 0.73 -3.08
N HIS A 88 -23.65 0.19 -2.79
CA HIS A 88 -23.86 -1.17 -2.34
C HIS A 88 -22.93 -2.14 -3.06
N GLU A 89 -22.35 -3.10 -2.32
CA GLU A 89 -21.59 -4.20 -2.91
C GLU A 89 -22.43 -4.84 -4.02
N SER A 90 -21.89 -4.92 -5.23
CA SER A 90 -22.60 -5.63 -6.28
C SER A 90 -22.71 -7.11 -5.85
N PRO A 91 -23.80 -7.82 -6.19
CA PRO A 91 -23.95 -9.24 -5.85
C PRO A 91 -22.76 -10.09 -6.32
N ALA A 92 -22.13 -9.69 -7.44
CA ALA A 92 -20.91 -10.30 -7.95
C ALA A 92 -19.69 -10.06 -7.03
N GLN A 93 -19.48 -8.84 -6.53
CA GLN A 93 -18.40 -8.54 -5.58
C GLN A 93 -18.60 -9.28 -4.25
N TRP A 94 -19.84 -9.34 -3.76
CA TRP A 94 -20.18 -10.09 -2.55
C TRP A 94 -19.95 -11.60 -2.73
N LEU A 95 -20.35 -12.16 -3.87
CA LEU A 95 -20.14 -13.57 -4.19
C LEU A 95 -18.64 -13.89 -4.32
N GLN A 96 -17.88 -13.01 -4.97
CA GLN A 96 -16.43 -13.14 -5.12
C GLN A 96 -15.70 -13.04 -3.77
N ALA A 97 -16.14 -12.15 -2.87
CA ALA A 97 -15.61 -12.06 -1.52
C ALA A 97 -15.86 -13.36 -0.73
N ARG A 98 -17.06 -13.93 -0.82
CA ARG A 98 -17.39 -15.24 -0.20
C ARG A 98 -16.63 -16.41 -0.82
N ALA A 99 -16.47 -16.43 -2.14
CA ALA A 99 -15.67 -17.44 -2.82
C ALA A 99 -14.20 -17.37 -2.37
N THR A 100 -13.63 -16.16 -2.31
CA THR A 100 -12.27 -15.91 -1.79
C THR A 100 -12.14 -16.33 -0.33
N ALA A 101 -13.13 -16.02 0.51
CA ALA A 101 -13.19 -16.44 1.90
C ALA A 101 -13.21 -17.97 2.05
N LEU A 102 -14.04 -18.65 1.25
CA LEU A 102 -14.14 -20.11 1.24
C LEU A 102 -12.86 -20.77 0.73
N LEU A 103 -12.28 -20.27 -0.36
CA LEU A 103 -10.99 -20.71 -0.88
C LEU A 103 -9.87 -20.55 0.15
N SER A 104 -9.82 -19.39 0.83
CA SER A 104 -8.85 -19.13 1.88
C SER A 104 -9.07 -20.01 3.11
N ARG A 105 -10.33 -20.36 3.44
CA ARG A 105 -10.65 -21.32 4.51
C ARG A 105 -10.27 -22.75 4.15
N ALA A 106 -10.37 -23.11 2.88
CA ALA A 106 -10.05 -24.44 2.38
C ALA A 106 -8.54 -24.63 2.10
N TRP A 107 -7.75 -23.56 2.08
CA TRP A 107 -6.32 -23.58 1.77
C TRP A 107 -5.46 -23.16 2.99
N PRO A 108 -4.97 -24.13 3.78
CA PRO A 108 -4.15 -23.86 4.96
C PRO A 108 -2.88 -23.04 4.67
N ASP A 109 -2.31 -23.21 3.48
CA ASP A 109 -1.06 -22.55 3.09
C ASP A 109 -1.26 -21.15 2.48
N PHE A 110 -2.52 -20.70 2.30
CA PHE A 110 -2.83 -19.35 1.81
C PHE A 110 -2.16 -18.27 2.66
N CYS A 111 -2.14 -18.45 3.98
CA CYS A 111 -1.50 -17.52 4.91
C CYS A 111 0.01 -17.40 4.62
N ALA A 112 0.70 -18.48 4.27
CA ALA A 112 2.13 -18.44 3.94
C ALA A 112 2.40 -17.61 2.68
N VAL A 113 1.59 -17.81 1.64
CA VAL A 113 1.67 -17.04 0.38
C VAL A 113 1.38 -15.58 0.64
N HIS A 114 0.33 -15.28 1.41
CA HIS A 114 -0.05 -13.92 1.77
C HIS A 114 1.06 -13.21 2.54
N MET A 115 1.69 -13.87 3.53
CA MET A 115 2.80 -13.28 4.29
C MET A 115 4.00 -12.96 3.40
N ALA A 116 4.33 -13.86 2.46
CA ALA A 116 5.39 -13.60 1.49
C ALA A 116 5.06 -12.43 0.57
N TRP A 117 3.82 -12.36 0.09
CA TRP A 117 3.35 -11.29 -0.79
C TRP A 117 3.36 -9.93 -0.07
N GLY A 118 2.84 -9.88 1.16
CA GLY A 118 2.89 -8.69 2.02
C GLY A 118 4.33 -8.23 2.24
N ALA A 119 5.26 -9.14 2.55
CA ALA A 119 6.67 -8.81 2.71
C ALA A 119 7.28 -8.20 1.44
N ILE A 120 6.92 -8.70 0.26
CA ILE A 120 7.39 -8.12 -1.01
C ILE A 120 6.82 -6.70 -1.18
N ASN A 121 5.52 -6.51 -0.93
CA ASN A 121 4.88 -5.20 -1.05
C ASN A 121 5.55 -4.17 -0.12
N GLU A 122 5.68 -4.47 1.17
CA GLU A 122 6.31 -3.52 2.12
C GLU A 122 7.77 -3.24 1.74
N LEU A 123 8.52 -4.26 1.28
CA LEU A 123 9.90 -4.04 0.83
C LEU A 123 9.95 -3.12 -0.38
N THR A 124 9.03 -3.28 -1.33
CA THR A 124 8.97 -2.39 -2.51
C THR A 124 8.57 -0.97 -2.14
N THR A 125 7.60 -0.79 -1.24
CA THR A 125 7.15 0.50 -0.73
C THR A 125 8.27 1.21 0.03
N LEU A 126 8.89 0.52 0.98
CA LEU A 126 10.07 0.96 1.74
C LEU A 126 11.20 1.43 0.81
N THR A 127 11.52 0.64 -0.21
CA THR A 127 12.58 0.96 -1.17
C THR A 127 12.20 2.17 -2.03
N GLY A 128 10.93 2.25 -2.45
CA GLY A 128 10.38 3.39 -3.18
C GLY A 128 10.50 4.69 -2.40
N TYR A 129 10.10 4.70 -1.13
CA TYR A 129 10.20 5.88 -0.27
C TYR A 129 11.63 6.31 0.00
N ARG A 130 12.54 5.36 0.30
CA ARG A 130 13.97 5.66 0.45
C ARG A 130 14.56 6.28 -0.81
N ARG A 131 14.23 5.74 -1.98
CA ARG A 131 14.71 6.28 -3.25
C ARG A 131 14.14 7.67 -3.51
N LEU A 132 12.86 7.90 -3.22
CA LEU A 132 12.22 9.20 -3.39
C LEU A 132 12.83 10.25 -2.46
N ALA A 133 13.06 9.90 -1.19
CA ALA A 133 13.70 10.80 -0.22
C ALA A 133 15.11 11.23 -0.67
N ALA A 134 15.88 10.31 -1.23
CA ALA A 134 17.22 10.59 -1.75
C ALA A 134 17.23 11.48 -3.00
N LEU A 135 16.16 11.44 -3.81
CA LEU A 135 16.08 12.19 -5.07
C LEU A 135 15.36 13.53 -4.95
N ALA A 136 14.39 13.66 -4.04
CA ALA A 136 13.52 14.83 -3.99
C ALA A 136 14.21 16.08 -3.42
N GLY A 137 15.22 15.93 -2.57
CA GLY A 137 15.98 17.06 -1.99
C GLY A 137 15.15 18.03 -1.15
N HIS A 138 13.94 17.63 -0.72
CA HIS A 138 13.01 18.49 0.00
C HIS A 138 12.96 18.11 1.49
N PRO A 139 13.42 18.97 2.42
CA PRO A 139 13.66 18.59 3.81
C PRO A 139 12.41 18.07 4.53
N VAL A 140 11.27 18.75 4.38
CA VAL A 140 10.00 18.30 5.00
C VAL A 140 9.51 16.96 4.41
N LEU A 141 9.78 16.72 3.13
CA LEU A 141 9.39 15.48 2.46
C LEU A 141 10.29 14.35 2.91
N SER A 142 11.60 14.58 2.97
CA SER A 142 12.56 13.60 3.48
C SER A 142 12.20 13.18 4.90
N GLU A 143 11.90 14.13 5.79
CA GLU A 143 11.46 13.83 7.15
C GLU A 143 10.16 13.00 7.17
N LEU A 144 9.17 13.37 6.36
CA LEU A 144 7.92 12.62 6.22
C LEU A 144 8.18 11.18 5.75
N LEU A 145 8.95 11.02 4.68
CA LEU A 145 9.25 9.72 4.07
C LEU A 145 10.10 8.85 4.99
N GLU A 146 11.02 9.42 5.78
CA GLU A 146 11.78 8.71 6.80
C GLU A 146 10.90 8.19 7.95
N ARG A 147 9.87 8.94 8.32
CA ARG A 147 8.86 8.49 9.30
C ARG A 147 8.07 7.31 8.74
N ILE A 148 7.56 7.43 7.51
CA ILE A 148 6.83 6.35 6.82
C ILE A 148 7.73 5.11 6.70
N THR A 149 8.94 5.26 6.17
CA THR A 149 9.94 4.19 6.02
C THR A 149 10.23 3.44 7.32
N ARG A 150 10.15 4.11 8.48
CA ARG A 150 10.32 3.42 9.78
C ARG A 150 9.15 2.51 10.09
N ASP A 151 7.93 2.95 9.83
CA ASP A 151 6.72 2.14 10.04
C ASP A 151 6.72 0.94 9.08
N GLU A 152 6.94 1.21 7.78
CA GLU A 152 7.09 0.21 6.71
C GLU A 152 8.13 -0.86 7.04
N SER A 153 9.26 -0.47 7.64
CA SER A 153 10.30 -1.43 8.02
C SER A 153 9.84 -2.43 9.09
N ARG A 154 8.95 -2.00 10.00
CA ARG A 154 8.37 -2.86 11.03
C ARG A 154 7.30 -3.78 10.42
N HIS A 155 6.50 -3.26 9.50
CA HIS A 155 5.53 -4.04 8.74
C HIS A 155 6.21 -5.14 7.92
N PHE A 156 7.22 -4.75 7.15
CA PHE A 156 8.06 -5.68 6.39
C PHE A 156 8.62 -6.77 7.30
N PHE A 157 9.19 -6.39 8.45
CA PHE A 157 9.77 -7.37 9.37
C PHE A 157 8.73 -8.38 9.86
N PHE A 158 7.52 -7.94 10.22
CA PHE A 158 6.47 -8.85 10.65
C PHE A 158 6.10 -9.83 9.53
N TYR A 159 5.76 -9.34 8.34
CA TYR A 159 5.40 -10.18 7.21
C TYR A 159 6.52 -11.16 6.85
N TYR A 160 7.76 -10.67 6.81
CA TYR A 160 8.94 -11.48 6.49
C TYR A 160 9.14 -12.61 7.51
N ARG A 161 9.06 -12.34 8.82
CA ARG A 161 9.22 -13.36 9.86
C ARG A 161 8.11 -14.39 9.81
N GLN A 162 6.86 -13.97 9.60
CA GLN A 162 5.73 -14.90 9.47
C GLN A 162 5.82 -15.76 8.21
N ALA A 163 6.32 -15.19 7.11
CA ALA A 163 6.63 -15.91 5.88
C ALA A 163 7.76 -16.93 6.10
N GLU A 164 8.89 -16.51 6.68
CA GLU A 164 10.04 -17.38 6.95
C GLU A 164 9.62 -18.62 7.74
N LEU A 165 8.85 -18.45 8.82
CA LEU A 165 8.37 -19.55 9.66
C LEU A 165 7.50 -20.54 8.87
N ARG A 166 6.56 -20.03 8.06
CA ARG A 166 5.59 -20.86 7.31
C ARG A 166 6.21 -21.52 6.09
N LEU A 167 7.18 -20.88 5.44
CA LEU A 167 7.87 -21.37 4.24
C LEU A 167 8.96 -22.41 4.56
N ARG A 168 9.22 -22.74 5.83
CA ARG A 168 10.09 -23.87 6.21
C ARG A 168 9.62 -25.21 5.64
N ARG A 169 8.33 -25.32 5.29
CA ARG A 169 7.75 -26.51 4.62
C ARG A 169 8.03 -26.44 3.11
N PRO A 170 8.83 -27.35 2.52
CA PRO A 170 9.26 -27.24 1.12
C PRO A 170 8.12 -27.30 0.09
N ALA A 171 7.00 -27.95 0.40
CA ALA A 171 5.82 -27.95 -0.45
C ALA A 171 5.18 -26.55 -0.52
N VAL A 172 5.03 -25.90 0.63
CA VAL A 172 4.47 -24.55 0.74
C VAL A 172 5.37 -23.52 0.07
N ALA A 173 6.69 -23.62 0.28
CA ALA A 173 7.67 -22.76 -0.37
C ALA A 173 7.58 -22.81 -1.90
N ARG A 174 7.44 -24.00 -2.49
CA ARG A 174 7.31 -24.16 -3.95
C ARG A 174 6.03 -23.52 -4.48
N VAL A 175 4.92 -23.68 -3.77
CA VAL A 175 3.63 -23.09 -4.16
C VAL A 175 3.67 -21.57 -4.02
N ALA A 176 4.18 -21.04 -2.91
CA ALA A 176 4.35 -19.61 -2.71
C ALA A 176 5.24 -19.00 -3.80
N ARG A 177 6.36 -19.64 -4.12
CA ARG A 177 7.24 -19.20 -5.22
C ARG A 177 6.50 -19.19 -6.56
N LEU A 178 5.82 -20.27 -6.92
CA LEU A 178 5.08 -20.34 -8.18
C LEU A 178 4.03 -19.21 -8.30
N LEU A 179 3.31 -18.94 -7.21
CA LEU A 179 2.27 -17.91 -7.20
C LEU A 179 2.85 -16.51 -7.27
N VAL A 180 3.92 -16.24 -6.52
CA VAL A 180 4.63 -14.96 -6.60
C VAL A 180 5.18 -14.77 -8.01
N ASP A 181 5.91 -15.75 -8.55
CA ASP A 181 6.51 -15.65 -9.89
C ASP A 181 5.46 -15.45 -11.01
N ARG A 182 4.25 -16.01 -10.85
CA ARG A 182 3.22 -16.00 -11.88
C ARG A 182 2.23 -14.84 -11.78
N PHE A 183 1.90 -14.41 -10.57
CA PHE A 183 0.81 -13.48 -10.32
C PHE A 183 1.24 -12.19 -9.64
N TRP A 184 2.43 -12.14 -9.05
CA TRP A 184 2.90 -10.91 -8.43
C TRP A 184 3.22 -9.87 -9.51
N ALA A 185 2.63 -8.70 -9.37
CA ALA A 185 2.95 -7.51 -10.13
C ALA A 185 3.02 -6.34 -9.13
N PRO A 186 3.81 -5.29 -9.42
CA PRO A 186 3.85 -4.11 -8.57
C PRO A 186 2.43 -3.59 -8.30
N VAL A 187 2.11 -3.34 -7.04
CA VAL A 187 0.82 -2.77 -6.61
C VAL A 187 0.65 -1.44 -7.34
N GLY A 188 -0.39 -1.31 -8.16
CA GLY A 188 -0.60 -0.17 -9.06
C GLY A 188 -0.56 -0.48 -10.55
N SER A 189 -0.15 -1.69 -10.95
CA SER A 189 -0.11 -2.16 -12.35
C SER A 189 -1.48 -2.22 -13.06
N GLY A 190 -2.59 -2.01 -12.33
CA GLY A 190 -3.95 -1.87 -12.86
C GLY A 190 -4.58 -0.49 -12.66
N VAL A 191 -3.87 0.47 -12.06
CA VAL A 191 -4.35 1.86 -11.93
C VAL A 191 -4.13 2.54 -13.28
N SER A 192 -5.14 2.46 -14.13
CA SER A 192 -5.18 3.27 -15.34
C SER A 192 -5.06 4.73 -14.93
N LEU A 193 -3.90 5.34 -15.21
CA LEU A 193 -3.74 6.79 -15.31
C LEU A 193 -4.69 7.26 -16.42
N LEU A 194 -5.96 7.42 -16.06
CA LEU A 194 -6.99 7.97 -16.93
C LEU A 194 -6.60 9.42 -17.26
N ARG A 195 -6.04 9.57 -18.46
CA ARG A 195 -6.03 10.76 -19.33
C ARG A 195 -5.11 11.91 -18.93
N CYS A 196 -3.81 11.72 -19.16
CA CYS A 196 -3.02 12.75 -19.85
C CYS A 196 -3.08 12.48 -21.37
N ALA A 197 -4.21 12.79 -22.00
CA ALA A 197 -4.32 12.87 -23.46
C ALA A 197 -4.85 14.26 -23.79
N GLY A 198 -4.05 15.00 -24.54
CA GLY A 198 -4.16 16.44 -24.66
C GLY A 198 -5.35 16.92 -25.48
N THR A 199 -5.72 18.15 -25.20
CA THR A 199 -6.28 19.06 -26.19
C THR A 199 -5.54 20.39 -26.08
N ARG A 200 -4.46 20.52 -26.87
CA ARG A 200 -4.06 21.82 -27.38
C ARG A 200 -5.25 22.35 -28.19
N ARG A 201 -5.87 23.43 -27.74
CA ARG A 201 -6.40 24.48 -28.62
C ARG A 201 -6.18 25.83 -27.96
N ARG A 202 -5.24 26.57 -28.54
CA ARG A 202 -5.26 28.03 -28.65
C ARG A 202 -5.12 28.34 -30.15
N PRO A 203 -5.52 29.52 -30.61
CA PRO A 203 -6.39 30.51 -29.99
C PRO A 203 -7.86 30.34 -30.40
#